data_AF-A0AAW1TES6-F1
#
_entry.id   AF-A0AAW1TES6-F1
#
_cell.length_a   1.000
_cell.length_b   1.000
_cell.length_c   1.000
_cell.angle_alpha   90.00
_cell.angle_beta   90.00
_cell.angle_gamma   90.00
#
_symmetry.space_group_name_H-M   'P 1'
#
loop_
_entity.id
_entity.type
_entity.pdbx_description
1 polymer ?
#
loop_
_entity_poly.entity_id
_entity_poly.type
_entity_poly.pdbx_seq_one_letter_code
_entity_poly.pdbx_strand_id
1 'polypeptide(L)'
;MRLPERFWKKAATWSLVALALLLCALVAIQTTTSTSIFSYITRAEMQHVPPTVHEWPHLKGVDANEAKNFIEDHHRTLNVLLVPEGSATTKDFRPDRVRIFYDKDSNLVVTVPQIG
;
A
#
# COMPACT_ATOMS: atom_id res chain seq x y z
N MET A 1 -33.13 41.01 34.22
CA MET A 1 -32.00 41.52 33.41
C MET A 1 -31.82 40.56 32.24
N ARG A 2 -32.33 40.90 31.05
CA ARG A 2 -32.37 40.00 29.87
C ARG A 2 -31.15 40.32 28.99
N LEU A 3 -30.21 39.38 28.88
CA LEU A 3 -28.98 39.57 28.09
C LEU A 3 -29.32 39.79 26.61
N PRO A 4 -28.58 40.64 25.87
CA PRO A 4 -28.94 40.97 24.50
C PRO A 4 -28.81 39.74 23.59
N GLU A 5 -29.89 39.36 22.91
CA GLU A 5 -30.01 38.30 21.88
C GLU A 5 -28.83 38.25 20.88
N ARG A 6 -28.19 39.39 20.63
CA ARG A 6 -27.04 39.54 19.71
C ARG A 6 -25.77 38.85 20.20
N PHE A 7 -25.61 38.65 21.51
CA PHE A 7 -24.46 37.95 22.10
C PHE A 7 -24.52 36.44 21.86
N TRP A 8 -25.71 35.84 21.96
CA TRP A 8 -25.90 34.40 21.77
C TRP A 8 -25.64 33.96 20.33
N LYS A 9 -25.99 34.79 19.33
CA LYS A 9 -25.71 34.49 17.92
C LYS A 9 -24.22 34.46 17.60
N LYS A 10 -23.42 35.36 18.19
CA LYS A 10 -21.96 35.36 18.03
C LYS A 10 -21.30 34.24 18.83
N ALA A 11 -21.77 33.97 20.05
CA ALA A 11 -21.25 32.84 20.82
C ALA A 11 -21.53 31.50 20.12
N ALA A 12 -22.72 31.34 19.52
CA ALA A 12 -23.09 30.13 18.78
C ALA A 12 -22.26 29.93 17.51
N THR A 13 -21.98 30.99 16.73
CA THR A 13 -21.16 30.85 15.52
C THR A 13 -19.71 30.49 15.85
N TRP A 14 -19.14 31.08 16.90
CA TRP A 14 -17.78 30.73 17.34
C TRP A 14 -17.71 29.31 17.94
N SER A 15 -18.78 28.86 18.61
CA SER A 15 -18.90 27.49 19.10
C SER A 15 -18.97 26.46 17.97
N LEU A 16 -19.72 26.74 16.90
CA LEU A 16 -19.78 25.86 15.72
C LEU A 16 -18.45 25.80 14.96
N VAL A 17 -17.75 26.93 14.83
CA VAL A 17 -16.41 26.96 14.19
C VAL A 17 -15.38 26.19 15.03
N ALA A 18 -15.39 26.35 16.36
CA ALA A 18 -14.51 25.59 17.25
C ALA A 18 -14.79 24.08 17.17
N LEU A 19 -16.07 23.67 17.13
CA LEU A 19 -16.46 22.27 16.99
C LEU A 19 -16.04 21.70 15.62
N ALA A 20 -16.19 22.46 14.53
CA ALA A 20 -15.75 22.04 13.20
C ALA A 20 -14.22 21.90 13.10
N LEU A 21 -13.45 22.82 13.70
CA LEU A 21 -11.99 22.71 13.76
C LEU A 21 -11.53 21.51 14.59
N LEU A 22 -12.22 21.23 15.70
CA LEU A 22 -11.92 20.09 16.56
C LEU A 22 -12.24 18.76 15.87
N LEU A 23 -13.36 18.67 15.15
CA LEU A 23 -13.68 17.52 14.31
C LEU A 23 -12.67 17.32 13.17
N CYS A 24 -12.25 18.40 12.50
CA CYS A 24 -11.27 18.34 11.44
C CYS A 24 -9.90 17.85 11.95
N ALA A 25 -9.46 18.32 13.12
CA ALA A 25 -8.24 17.86 13.77
C ALA A 25 -8.30 16.36 14.11
N LEU A 26 -9.42 15.87 14.63
CA LEU A 26 -9.61 14.44 14.93
C LEU A 26 -9.55 13.58 13.66
N VAL A 27 -10.17 14.02 12.56
CA VAL A 27 -10.12 13.31 11.27
C VAL A 27 -8.69 13.26 10.73
N ALA A 28 -7.95 14.37 10.79
CA ALA A 28 -6.55 14.43 10.35
C ALA A 28 -5.63 13.52 11.19
N ILE A 29 -5.88 13.41 12.50
CA ILE A 29 -5.15 12.48 13.38
C ILE A 29 -5.44 11.03 12.96
N GLN A 30 -6.69 10.67 12.68
CA GLN A 30 -7.09 9.31 12.26
C GLN A 30 -6.49 8.90 10.91
N THR A 31 -6.42 9.82 9.93
CA THR A 31 -5.83 9.50 8.61
C THR A 31 -4.31 9.36 8.66
N THR A 32 -3.64 10.17 9.49
CA THR A 32 -2.18 10.13 9.68
C THR A 32 -1.74 8.87 10.44
N THR A 33 -2.51 8.44 11.46
CA THR A 33 -2.21 7.21 12.18
C THR A 33 -2.44 5.99 11.29
N SER A 34 -3.52 5.94 10.52
CA SER A 34 -3.82 4.82 9.62
C SER A 34 -2.73 4.60 8.56
N THR A 35 -2.29 5.67 7.89
CA THR A 35 -1.22 5.58 6.87
C THR A 35 0.15 5.27 7.47
N SER A 36 0.49 5.85 8.64
CA SER A 36 1.74 5.55 9.35
C SER A 36 1.79 4.11 9.87
N ILE A 37 0.69 3.64 10.47
CA ILE A 37 0.60 2.27 10.98
C ILE A 37 0.61 1.27 9.83
N PHE A 38 -0.14 1.51 8.74
CA PHE A 38 -0.14 0.63 7.57
C PHE A 38 1.25 0.55 6.92
N SER A 39 1.93 1.69 6.71
CA SER A 39 3.30 1.69 6.17
C SER A 39 4.32 1.03 7.10
N TYR A 40 4.19 1.23 8.42
CA TYR A 40 5.08 0.60 9.40
C TYR A 40 4.88 -0.91 9.51
N ILE A 41 3.63 -1.39 9.55
CA ILE A 41 3.29 -2.82 9.60
C ILE A 41 3.81 -3.51 8.34
N THR A 42 3.51 -2.95 7.16
CA THR A 42 4.00 -3.50 5.88
C THR A 42 5.53 -3.54 5.84
N ARG A 43 6.21 -2.51 6.34
CA ARG A 43 7.68 -2.48 6.41
C ARG A 43 8.24 -3.51 7.40
N ALA A 44 7.61 -3.69 8.55
CA ALA A 44 8.06 -4.65 9.56
C ALA A 44 7.89 -6.10 9.06
N GLU A 45 6.83 -6.37 8.30
CA GLU A 45 6.61 -7.67 7.67
C GLU A 45 7.64 -7.96 6.57
N MET A 46 8.07 -6.93 5.83
CA MET A 46 9.17 -7.05 4.85
C MET A 46 10.54 -7.36 5.49
N GLN A 47 10.76 -7.03 6.76
CA GLN A 47 12.08 -7.19 7.41
C GLN A 47 12.34 -8.59 7.99
N HIS A 48 11.35 -9.49 8.03
CA HIS A 48 11.51 -10.86 8.56
C HIS A 48 11.57 -11.95 7.48
N VAL A 49 11.88 -11.58 6.24
CA VAL A 49 12.07 -12.49 5.10
C VAL A 49 13.26 -13.42 5.40
N PRO A 50 13.05 -14.73 5.69
CA PRO A 50 14.15 -15.66 5.90
C PRO A 50 15.03 -15.74 4.64
N PRO A 51 16.30 -16.15 4.73
CA PRO A 51 17.23 -16.23 3.58
C PRO A 51 16.81 -17.22 2.46
N THR A 52 15.60 -17.78 2.54
CA THR A 52 15.01 -18.75 1.60
C THR A 52 13.66 -18.27 1.06
N VAL A 53 13.48 -16.97 0.80
CA VAL A 53 12.25 -16.49 0.18
C VAL A 53 12.25 -16.82 -1.31
N HIS A 54 11.65 -17.98 -1.60
CA HIS A 54 11.40 -18.44 -2.96
C HIS A 54 10.11 -17.85 -3.55
N GLU A 55 9.30 -17.14 -2.75
CA GLU A 55 7.97 -16.66 -3.11
C GLU A 55 7.65 -15.30 -2.46
N TRP A 56 6.92 -14.41 -3.15
CA TRP A 56 6.56 -13.08 -2.66
C TRP A 56 5.04 -12.89 -2.49
N PRO A 57 4.42 -13.45 -1.43
CA PRO A 57 2.97 -13.44 -1.28
C PRO A 57 2.36 -12.04 -1.16
N HIS A 58 3.07 -11.11 -0.54
CA HIS A 58 2.64 -9.72 -0.33
C HIS A 58 2.61 -8.88 -1.63
N LEU A 59 3.22 -9.36 -2.72
CA LEU A 59 3.20 -8.67 -4.01
C LEU A 59 1.98 -9.01 -4.87
N LYS A 60 1.16 -9.98 -4.45
CA LYS A 60 -0.10 -10.29 -5.16
C LYS A 60 -1.06 -9.10 -5.02
N GLY A 61 -1.59 -8.64 -6.15
CA GLY A 61 -2.49 -7.48 -6.23
C GLY A 61 -1.78 -6.11 -6.23
N VAL A 62 -0.44 -6.08 -6.19
CA VAL A 62 0.36 -4.85 -6.36
C VAL A 62 0.53 -4.56 -7.85
N ASP A 63 0.87 -3.32 -8.21
CA ASP A 63 1.24 -2.96 -9.58
C ASP A 63 2.44 -3.79 -10.06
N ALA A 64 2.36 -4.29 -11.29
CA ALA A 64 3.40 -5.16 -11.86
C ALA A 64 4.79 -4.52 -11.86
N ASN A 65 4.89 -3.22 -12.15
CA ASN A 65 6.18 -2.52 -12.19
C ASN A 65 6.72 -2.26 -10.78
N GLU A 66 5.83 -1.93 -9.84
CA GLU A 66 6.21 -1.77 -8.43
C GLU A 66 6.74 -3.09 -7.86
N ALA A 67 6.04 -4.20 -8.12
CA ALA A 67 6.48 -5.53 -7.71
C ALA A 67 7.83 -5.90 -8.34
N LYS A 68 8.05 -5.57 -9.62
CA LYS A 68 9.33 -5.79 -10.28
C LYS A 68 10.46 -5.03 -9.60
N ASN A 69 10.29 -3.72 -9.43
CA ASN A 69 11.29 -2.86 -8.82
C ASN A 69 11.62 -3.32 -7.40
N PHE A 70 10.60 -3.72 -6.63
CA PHE A 70 10.79 -4.26 -5.29
C PHE A 70 11.71 -5.49 -5.30
N ILE A 71 11.47 -6.47 -6.18
CA ILE A 71 12.31 -7.68 -6.24
C ILE A 71 13.73 -7.34 -6.73
N GLU A 72 13.88 -6.51 -7.75
CA GLU A 72 15.20 -6.12 -8.28
C GLU A 72 16.04 -5.35 -7.26
N ASP A 73 15.42 -4.48 -6.46
CA ASP A 73 16.10 -3.69 -5.42
C ASP A 73 16.61 -4.56 -4.26
N HIS A 74 15.84 -5.57 -3.85
CA HIS A 74 16.19 -6.46 -2.74
C HIS A 74 17.05 -7.64 -3.18
N HIS A 75 16.94 -8.08 -4.44
CA HIS A 75 17.61 -9.27 -4.98
C HIS A 75 18.19 -9.02 -6.38
N ARG A 76 19.25 -8.20 -6.44
CA ARG A 76 19.92 -7.79 -7.70
C ARG A 76 20.45 -8.93 -8.59
N THR A 77 20.56 -10.14 -8.07
CA THR A 77 21.02 -11.33 -8.81
C THR A 77 19.89 -12.02 -9.58
N LEU A 78 18.63 -11.71 -9.27
CA LEU A 78 17.47 -12.33 -9.91
C LEU A 78 17.10 -11.58 -11.18
N ASN A 79 16.75 -12.34 -12.21
CA ASN A 79 16.19 -11.84 -13.46
C ASN A 79 14.65 -11.82 -13.34
N VAL A 80 14.09 -10.61 -13.22
CA VAL A 80 12.65 -10.41 -13.01
C VAL A 80 11.98 -10.08 -14.33
N LEU A 81 11.01 -10.92 -14.72
CA LEU A 81 10.29 -10.81 -15.98
C LEU A 81 8.81 -10.55 -15.73
N LEU A 82 8.26 -9.52 -16.38
CA LEU A 82 6.82 -9.30 -16.43
C LEU A 82 6.22 -10.16 -17.54
N VAL A 83 5.22 -10.95 -17.18
CA VAL A 83 4.55 -11.87 -18.10
C VAL A 83 3.05 -11.64 -17.98
N PRO A 84 2.34 -11.30 -19.07
CA PRO A 84 0.89 -11.21 -18.99
C PRO A 84 0.25 -12.55 -18.64
N GLU A 85 -0.81 -12.54 -17.85
CA GLU A 85 -1.57 -13.73 -17.51
C GLU A 85 -1.99 -14.51 -18.77
N GLY A 86 -1.92 -15.84 -18.70
CA GLY A 86 -2.25 -16.74 -19.81
C GLY A 86 -1.19 -16.84 -20.92
N SER A 87 -0.09 -16.09 -20.84
CA SER A 87 1.00 -16.19 -21.82
C SER A 87 1.70 -17.55 -21.72
N ALA A 88 2.00 -18.15 -22.88
CA ALA A 88 2.78 -19.38 -22.93
C ALA A 88 4.22 -19.12 -22.45
N THR A 89 4.66 -19.90 -21.47
CA THR A 89 6.03 -19.83 -20.92
C THR A 89 6.71 -21.18 -21.02
N THR A 90 8.05 -21.17 -21.01
CA THR A 90 8.85 -22.38 -20.97
C THR A 90 8.73 -23.04 -19.59
N LYS A 91 8.58 -24.37 -19.57
CA LYS A 91 8.47 -25.19 -18.34
C LYS A 91 9.84 -25.56 -17.74
N ASP A 92 10.89 -24.80 -18.07
CA ASP A 92 12.21 -24.93 -17.47
C ASP A 92 12.20 -24.31 -16.06
N PHE A 93 12.93 -24.92 -15.12
CA PHE A 93 13.17 -24.33 -13.81
C PHE A 93 14.51 -23.58 -13.81
N ARG A 94 14.48 -22.30 -13.44
CA ARG A 94 15.64 -21.43 -13.36
C ARG A 94 15.72 -20.75 -11.99
N PRO A 95 16.74 -21.06 -11.16
CA PRO A 95 16.86 -20.49 -9.82
C PRO A 95 17.20 -19.00 -9.82
N ASP A 96 17.62 -18.46 -10.98
CA ASP A 96 17.98 -17.06 -11.18
C ASP A 96 16.83 -16.23 -11.75
N ARG A 97 15.62 -16.78 -11.91
CA ARG A 97 14.51 -16.11 -12.59
C ARG A 97 13.27 -16.00 -11.72
N VAL A 98 12.57 -14.88 -11.83
CA VAL A 98 11.24 -14.69 -11.27
C VAL A 98 10.31 -14.20 -12.37
N ARG A 99 9.17 -14.87 -12.55
CA ARG A 99 8.12 -14.42 -13.48
C ARG A 99 6.98 -13.81 -12.67
N ILE A 100 6.69 -12.54 -12.93
CA ILE A 100 5.55 -11.83 -12.37
C ILE A 100 4.42 -11.92 -13.38
N PHE A 101 3.40 -12.71 -13.04
CA PHE A 101 2.18 -12.79 -13.84
C PHE A 101 1.25 -11.64 -13.48
N TYR A 102 0.88 -10.84 -14.47
CA TYR A 102 0.02 -9.67 -14.28
C TYR A 102 -1.15 -9.66 -15.26
N ASP A 103 -2.27 -9.10 -14.82
CA ASP A 103 -3.44 -8.84 -15.65
C ASP A 103 -3.19 -7.59 -16.50
N LYS A 104 -3.45 -7.67 -17.81
CA LYS A 104 -3.12 -6.57 -18.75
C LYS A 104 -4.02 -5.35 -18.57
N ASP A 105 -5.24 -5.54 -18.09
CA ASP A 105 -6.25 -4.48 -18.03
C ASP A 105 -6.09 -3.66 -16.75
N SER A 106 -5.79 -4.33 -15.64
CA SER A 106 -5.60 -3.73 -14.31
C SER A 106 -4.14 -3.41 -13.97
N ASN A 107 -3.18 -4.00 -14.70
CA ASN A 107 -1.74 -3.97 -14.41
C ASN A 107 -1.36 -4.55 -13.03
N LEU A 108 -2.25 -5.36 -12.43
CA LEU A 108 -2.04 -5.95 -11.12
C LEU A 108 -1.47 -7.36 -11.21
N VAL A 109 -0.63 -7.71 -10.25
CA VAL A 109 -0.09 -9.06 -10.10
C VAL A 109 -1.20 -10.04 -9.71
N VAL A 110 -1.43 -11.05 -10.55
CA VAL A 110 -2.51 -12.04 -10.37
C VAL A 110 -2.08 -13.27 -9.57
N THR A 111 -0.80 -13.64 -9.66
CA THR A 111 -0.22 -14.83 -9.03
C THR A 111 0.95 -14.43 -8.15
N VAL A 112 1.13 -15.13 -7.04
CA VAL A 112 2.29 -14.95 -6.15
C VAL A 112 3.58 -15.15 -6.97
N PRO A 113 4.45 -14.13 -7.10
CA PRO A 113 5.73 -14.27 -7.76
C PRO A 113 6.58 -15.31 -7.05
N GLN A 114 7.31 -16.13 -7.81
CA GLN A 114 8.16 -17.18 -7.27
C GLN A 114 9.38 -17.41 -8.17
N ILE A 115 10.44 -17.98 -7.59
CA ILE A 115 11.66 -18.36 -8.33
C ILE A 115 11.35 -19.55 -9.25
N GLY A 116 11.65 -19.43 -10.55
CA GLY A 116 11.38 -20.47 -11.56
C GLY A 116 11.60 -20.08 -13.01
#